data_AF-A0A7W1QU59-F1
#
_entry.id   AF-A0A7W1QU59-F1
#
_cell.length_a   1.000
_cell.length_b   1.000
_cell.length_c   1.000
_cell.angle_alpha   90.00
_cell.angle_beta   90.00
_cell.angle_gamma   90.00
#
_symmetry.space_group_name_H-M   'P 1'
#
loop_
_entity.id
_entity.type
_entity.pdbx_description
1 polymer ?
#
loop_
_entity_poly.entity_id
_entity_poly.type
_entity_poly.pdbx_seq_one_letter_code
_entity_poly.pdbx_strand_id
1 'polypeptide(L)'
;MASKASIMGHPVHPMLLPFPLALWVFSFIADVLYLLGVGDNYIWLVVAKYTLAGGIIGGVMAAVPGFIDWLAIKSPEIKKIANWHARLNVIALLIFAASLYLRTKYGRPMVGG
;
A
#
# COMPACT_ATOMS: atom_id res chain seq x y z
N MET A 1 9.12 -0.19 24.67
CA MET A 1 9.23 -1.25 23.64
C MET A 1 10.04 -0.68 22.49
N ALA A 2 11.28 -1.12 22.30
CA ALA A 2 12.11 -0.69 21.17
C ALA A 2 11.92 -1.69 20.02
N SER A 3 11.53 -1.17 18.85
CA SER A 3 11.52 -1.92 17.57
C SER A 3 12.94 -2.37 17.24
N LYS A 4 13.10 -3.62 16.80
CA LYS A 4 14.43 -4.16 16.44
C LYS A 4 14.90 -3.59 15.10
N ALA A 5 13.98 -3.25 14.21
CA ALA A 5 14.25 -2.48 13.00
C ALA A 5 14.11 -0.98 13.29
N SER A 6 15.05 -0.43 14.06
CA SER A 6 15.13 1.01 14.33
C SER A 6 16.40 1.62 13.75
N ILE A 7 16.25 2.79 13.15
CA ILE A 7 17.38 3.64 12.75
C ILE A 7 17.40 4.80 13.74
N MET A 8 18.53 4.98 14.42
CA MET A 8 18.73 6.09 15.36
C MET A 8 17.69 6.13 16.51
N GLY A 9 17.17 4.96 16.92
CA GLY A 9 16.16 4.82 17.97
C GLY A 9 14.71 4.99 17.50
N HIS A 10 14.49 5.35 16.23
CA HIS A 10 13.15 5.45 15.67
C HIS A 10 12.77 4.19 14.88
N PRO A 11 11.57 3.63 15.09
CA PRO A 11 11.12 2.43 14.41
C PRO A 11 10.93 2.73 12.91
N VAL A 12 11.57 1.95 12.04
CA VAL A 12 11.55 2.17 10.58
C VAL A 12 10.18 1.82 9.99
N HIS A 13 9.54 0.78 10.52
CA HIS A 13 8.24 0.33 10.02
C HIS A 13 7.15 1.41 10.10
N PRO A 14 6.95 2.12 11.24
CA PRO A 14 6.03 3.27 11.34
C PRO A 14 6.41 4.47 10.47
N MET A 15 7.69 4.64 10.11
CA MET A 15 8.08 5.71 9.16
C MET A 15 7.68 5.37 7.73
N LEU A 16 7.73 4.10 7.35
CA LEU A 16 7.40 3.65 5.99
C LEU A 16 5.90 3.45 5.78
N LEU A 17 5.14 3.19 6.83
CA LEU A 17 3.69 2.95 6.79
C LEU A 17 2.85 4.07 6.11
N PRO A 18 3.13 5.37 6.32
CA PRO A 18 2.30 6.44 5.75
C PRO A 18 2.34 6.49 4.21
N PHE A 19 3.46 6.07 3.60
CA PHE A 19 3.63 6.10 2.15
C PHE A 19 2.63 5.21 1.39
N PRO A 20 2.58 3.88 1.63
CA PRO A 20 1.61 3.02 0.96
C PRO A 20 0.17 3.44 1.26
N LEU A 21 -0.11 3.85 2.50
CA LEU A 21 -1.46 4.27 2.90
C LEU A 21 -1.91 5.52 2.12
N ALA A 22 -1.09 6.56 2.09
CA ALA A 22 -1.41 7.79 1.36
C ALA A 22 -1.56 7.53 -0.14
N LEU A 23 -0.69 6.73 -0.73
CA LEU A 23 -0.72 6.41 -2.16
C LEU A 23 -1.94 5.59 -2.57
N TRP A 24 -2.33 4.60 -1.76
CA TRP A 24 -3.55 3.83 -2.03
C TRP A 24 -4.83 4.63 -1.84
N VAL A 25 -4.90 5.47 -0.79
CA VAL A 25 -6.03 6.39 -0.59
C VAL A 25 -6.14 7.35 -1.77
N PHE A 26 -5.02 7.90 -2.22
CA PHE A 26 -5.01 8.82 -3.35
C PHE A 26 -5.37 8.13 -4.67
N SER A 27 -4.93 6.89 -4.89
CA SER A 27 -5.38 6.07 -6.03
C SER A 27 -6.90 5.90 -6.03
N PHE A 28 -7.49 5.62 -4.87
CA PHE A 28 -8.94 5.47 -4.74
C PHE A 28 -9.67 6.79 -5.03
N ILE A 29 -9.16 7.91 -4.52
CA ILE A 29 -9.72 9.24 -4.81
C ILE A 29 -9.65 9.53 -6.33
N ALA A 30 -8.52 9.24 -6.97
CA ALA A 30 -8.37 9.43 -8.42
C ALA A 30 -9.36 8.56 -9.21
N ASP A 31 -9.62 7.32 -8.78
CA ASP A 31 -10.65 6.47 -9.38
C ASP A 31 -12.06 7.09 -9.24
N VAL A 32 -12.38 7.66 -8.07
CA VAL A 32 -13.67 8.34 -7.84
C VAL A 32 -13.80 9.58 -8.72
N LEU A 33 -12.75 10.40 -8.82
CA LEU A 33 -12.75 11.61 -9.66
C LEU A 33 -12.91 11.28 -11.14
N TYR A 34 -12.28 10.20 -11.60
CA TYR A 34 -12.49 9.66 -12.94
C TYR A 34 -13.95 9.26 -13.16
N LEU A 35 -14.57 8.53 -12.22
CA LEU A 35 -15.97 8.11 -12.33
C LEU A 35 -16.97 9.28 -12.30
N LEU A 36 -16.62 10.37 -11.60
CA LEU A 36 -17.42 11.58 -11.54
C LEU A 36 -17.23 12.51 -12.75
N GLY A 37 -16.30 12.19 -13.66
CA GLY A 37 -16.00 13.02 -14.84
C GLY A 37 -15.41 14.39 -14.49
N VAL A 38 -14.69 14.49 -13.37
CA VAL A 38 -14.12 15.76 -12.90
C VAL A 38 -12.86 16.07 -13.68
N GLY A 39 -12.86 17.09 -14.53
CA GLY A 39 -11.65 17.52 -15.26
C GLY A 39 -11.21 16.52 -16.34
N ASP A 40 -9.89 16.38 -16.53
CA ASP A 40 -9.35 15.47 -17.55
C ASP A 40 -9.30 14.02 -17.03
N ASN A 41 -10.18 13.19 -17.60
CA ASN A 41 -10.28 11.76 -17.30
C ASN A 41 -8.98 11.00 -17.52
N TYR A 42 -8.16 11.41 -18.50
CA TYR A 42 -6.88 10.76 -18.78
C TYR A 42 -5.90 10.96 -17.63
N ILE A 43 -5.84 12.16 -17.05
CA ILE A 43 -4.96 12.46 -15.91
C ILE A 43 -5.30 11.57 -14.73
N TRP A 44 -6.58 11.43 -14.38
CA TRP A 44 -6.99 10.61 -13.23
C TRP A 44 -6.68 9.13 -13.41
N LEU A 45 -6.81 8.58 -14.61
CA LEU A 45 -6.42 7.20 -14.90
C LEU A 45 -4.92 6.97 -14.69
N VAL A 46 -4.09 7.89 -15.20
CA VAL A 46 -2.63 7.83 -15.07
C VAL A 46 -2.23 7.94 -13.60
N VAL A 47 -2.78 8.92 -12.89
CA VAL A 47 -2.52 9.16 -11.46
C VAL A 47 -2.93 7.95 -10.64
N ALA A 48 -4.14 7.41 -10.82
CA ALA A 48 -4.62 6.24 -10.11
C ALA A 48 -3.68 5.04 -10.33
N LYS A 49 -3.27 4.78 -11.57
CA LYS A 49 -2.36 3.66 -11.89
C LYS A 49 -1.00 3.79 -11.20
N TYR A 50 -0.36 4.95 -11.27
CA TYR A 50 1.00 5.12 -10.72
C TYR A 50 0.99 5.20 -9.19
N THR A 51 -0.03 5.79 -8.59
CA THR A 51 -0.17 5.85 -7.13
C THR A 51 -0.50 4.47 -6.55
N LEU A 52 -1.33 3.68 -7.23
CA LEU A 52 -1.55 2.27 -6.91
C LEU A 52 -0.24 1.46 -6.93
N ALA A 53 0.54 1.59 -8.02
CA ALA A 53 1.82 0.89 -8.18
C ALA A 53 2.87 1.34 -7.14
N GLY A 54 2.98 2.65 -6.91
CA GLY A 54 3.85 3.23 -5.89
C GLY A 54 3.48 2.76 -4.49
N GLY A 55 2.19 2.68 -4.18
CA GLY A 55 1.70 2.17 -2.89
C GLY A 55 2.02 0.69 -2.69
N ILE A 56 1.97 -0.14 -3.75
CA ILE A 56 2.41 -1.54 -3.69
C ILE A 56 3.90 -1.63 -3.37
N ILE A 57 4.74 -0.85 -4.06
CA ILE A 57 6.19 -0.81 -3.80
C ILE A 57 6.46 -0.37 -2.36
N GLY A 58 5.82 0.72 -1.91
CA GLY A 58 5.94 1.22 -0.54
C GLY A 58 5.47 0.20 0.50
N GLY A 59 4.40 -0.55 0.20
CA GLY A 59 3.87 -1.60 1.07
C GLY A 59 4.83 -2.77 1.22
N VAL A 60 5.45 -3.21 0.13
CA VAL A 60 6.50 -4.24 0.15
C VAL A 60 7.71 -3.76 0.94
N MET A 61 8.15 -2.51 0.73
CA MET A 61 9.26 -1.93 1.48
C MET A 61 8.95 -1.82 2.98
N ALA A 62 7.72 -1.45 3.36
CA ALA A 62 7.29 -1.37 4.76
C ALA A 62 7.12 -2.76 5.41
N ALA A 63 6.81 -3.79 4.62
CA ALA A 63 6.64 -5.16 5.11
C ALA A 63 7.96 -5.77 5.61
N VAL A 64 9.10 -5.40 5.03
CA VAL A 64 10.42 -5.91 5.44
C VAL A 64 10.76 -5.59 6.91
N PRO A 65 10.83 -4.32 7.35
CA PRO A 65 11.07 -4.01 8.76
C PRO A 65 9.90 -4.45 9.65
N GLY A 66 8.66 -4.42 9.15
CA GLY A 66 7.49 -4.90 9.91
C GLY A 66 7.57 -6.39 10.25
N PHE A 67 8.10 -7.20 9.33
CA PHE A 67 8.31 -8.64 9.55
C PHE A 67 9.41 -8.89 10.59
N ILE A 68 10.52 -8.13 10.54
CA ILE A 68 11.59 -8.20 11.53
C ILE A 68 11.08 -7.86 12.92
N ASP A 69 10.27 -6.80 13.03
CA ASP A 69 9.65 -6.39 14.29
C ASP A 69 8.63 -7.43 14.78
N TRP A 70 7.86 -8.04 13.88
CA TRP A 70 6.92 -9.11 14.22
C TRP A 70 7.61 -10.34 14.84
N LEU A 71 8.77 -10.74 14.31
CA LEU A 71 9.58 -11.83 14.86
C LEU A 71 10.14 -11.51 16.26
N ALA A 72 10.29 -10.22 16.59
CA ALA A 72 10.80 -9.76 17.88
C ALA A 72 9.76 -9.81 19.01
N ILE A 73 8.47 -9.98 18.71
CA ILE A 73 7.38 -9.92 19.69
C ILE A 73 7.37 -11.17 20.57
N LYS A 74 7.54 -10.97 21.88
CA LYS A 74 7.50 -12.03 22.91
C LYS A 74 6.17 -12.13 23.65
N SER A 75 5.39 -11.05 23.73
CA SER A 75 4.11 -11.05 24.44
C SER A 75 3.00 -11.70 23.61
N PRO A 76 2.26 -12.70 24.13
CA PRO A 76 1.16 -13.37 23.41
C PRO A 76 0.04 -12.42 22.99
N GLU A 77 -0.31 -11.46 23.85
CA GLU A 77 -1.39 -10.49 23.59
C GLU A 77 -1.04 -9.56 22.42
N ILE A 78 0.18 -9.02 22.43
CA ILE A 78 0.69 -8.15 21.35
C ILE A 78 0.82 -8.95 20.05
N LYS A 79 1.23 -10.23 20.14
CA LYS A 79 1.39 -11.11 18.97
C LYS A 79 0.06 -11.40 18.28
N LYS A 80 -1.06 -11.48 19.02
CA LYS A 80 -2.40 -11.64 18.43
C LYS A 80 -2.79 -10.44 17.57
N ILE A 81 -2.57 -9.22 18.07
CA ILE A 81 -2.84 -7.98 17.33
C ILE A 81 -1.92 -7.89 16.11
N ALA A 82 -0.62 -8.14 16.30
CA ALA A 82 0.36 -8.08 15.22
C ALA A 82 0.08 -9.11 14.10
N ASN A 83 -0.41 -10.32 14.46
CA ASN A 83 -0.85 -11.32 13.48
C ASN A 83 -2.01 -10.83 12.63
N TRP A 84 -3.03 -10.23 13.25
CA TRP A 84 -4.17 -9.66 12.51
C TRP A 84 -3.74 -8.49 11.63
N HIS A 85 -2.90 -7.61 12.14
CA HIS A 85 -2.33 -6.50 11.37
C HIS A 85 -1.58 -7.01 10.14
N ALA A 86 -0.67 -7.99 10.30
CA ALA A 86 0.07 -8.57 9.18
C ALA A 86 -0.84 -9.22 8.14
N ARG A 87 -1.84 -10.00 8.57
CA ARG A 87 -2.81 -10.65 7.66
C ARG A 87 -3.60 -9.62 6.85
N LEU A 88 -4.14 -8.59 7.50
CA LEU A 88 -4.90 -7.54 6.83
C LEU A 88 -4.04 -6.78 5.81
N ASN A 89 -2.78 -6.47 6.14
CA ASN A 89 -1.86 -5.82 5.21
C ASN A 89 -1.54 -6.72 4.00
N VAL A 90 -1.29 -8.01 4.20
CA VAL A 90 -1.06 -8.95 3.10
C VAL A 90 -2.28 -9.05 2.19
N ILE A 91 -3.48 -9.18 2.77
CA ILE A 91 -4.73 -9.21 2.00
C ILE A 91 -4.91 -7.92 1.20
N ALA A 92 -4.72 -6.76 1.84
CA ALA A 92 -4.81 -5.46 1.16
C ALA A 92 -3.81 -5.36 0.01
N LEU A 93 -2.55 -5.73 0.24
CA LEU A 93 -1.50 -5.72 -0.78
C LEU A 93 -1.87 -6.60 -1.98
N LEU A 94 -2.41 -7.80 -1.74
CA LEU A 94 -2.87 -8.71 -2.80
C LEU A 94 -4.05 -8.13 -3.58
N ILE A 95 -5.01 -7.49 -2.90
CA ILE A 95 -6.15 -6.82 -3.56
C ILE A 95 -5.65 -5.69 -4.47
N PHE A 96 -4.77 -4.83 -3.97
CA PHE A 96 -4.22 -3.73 -4.77
C PHE A 96 -3.35 -4.24 -5.92
N ALA A 97 -2.56 -5.30 -5.71
CA ALA A 97 -1.79 -5.94 -6.77
C ALA A 97 -2.69 -6.58 -7.84
N ALA A 98 -3.77 -7.25 -7.44
CA ALA A 98 -4.76 -7.79 -8.37
C ALA A 98 -5.46 -6.67 -9.16
N SER A 99 -5.81 -5.56 -8.49
CA SER A 99 -6.35 -4.36 -9.15
C SER A 99 -5.37 -3.83 -10.20
N LEU A 100 -4.09 -3.67 -9.87
CA LEU A 100 -3.06 -3.21 -10.81
C LEU A 100 -2.90 -4.18 -12.00
N TYR A 101 -2.91 -5.48 -11.73
CA TYR A 101 -2.83 -6.53 -12.75
C TYR A 101 -4.02 -6.46 -13.71
N LEU A 102 -5.24 -6.37 -13.19
CA LEU A 102 -6.45 -6.26 -14.00
C LEU A 102 -6.44 -5.00 -14.86
N ARG A 103 -6.04 -3.84 -14.29
CA ARG A 103 -5.88 -2.57 -15.02
C ARG A 103 -4.85 -2.67 -16.15
N THR A 104 -3.78 -3.43 -15.95
CA THR A 104 -2.71 -3.54 -16.95
C THR A 104 -3.04 -4.55 -18.05
N LYS A 105 -3.69 -5.66 -17.69
CA LYS A 105 -3.99 -6.76 -18.62
C LYS A 105 -5.27 -6.55 -19.43
N TYR A 106 -6.34 -6.07 -18.79
CA TYR A 106 -7.64 -5.90 -19.42
C TYR A 106 -7.94 -4.44 -19.78
N GLY A 107 -7.09 -3.49 -19.34
CA GLY A 107 -7.32 -2.05 -19.53
C GLY A 107 -6.72 -1.39 -20.78
N ARG A 108 -6.37 -2.11 -21.87
CA ARG A 108 -5.85 -1.43 -23.09
C ARG A 108 -6.92 -1.23 -24.18
N PRO A 109 -7.10 -0.02 -24.75
CA PRO A 109 -6.46 1.27 -24.44
C PRO A 109 -7.45 2.28 -23.86
N MET A 110 -7.31 2.62 -22.57
CA MET A 110 -7.67 3.97 -22.10
C MET A 110 -6.49 4.96 -22.28
N VAL A 111 -5.37 4.47 -22.84
CA VAL A 111 -4.06 5.14 -22.95
C VAL A 111 -3.57 5.11 -24.41
N GLY A 112 -4.48 5.02 -25.38
CA GLY A 112 -4.14 4.87 -26.79
C GLY A 112 -5.37 5.00 -27.67
N GLY A 113 -5.90 6.21 -27.72
CA GLY A 113 -6.83 6.73 -28.72
C GLY A 113 -6.44 8.18 -28.94
#